data_AF-A0A349LMD5-F1
#
_entry.id   AF-A0A349LMD5-F1
#
_cell.length_a   1.000
_cell.length_b   1.000
_cell.length_c   1.000
_cell.angle_alpha   90.00
_cell.angle_beta   90.00
_cell.angle_gamma   90.00
#
_symmetry.space_group_name_H-M   'P 1'
#
loop_
_entity.id
_entity.type
_entity.pdbx_description
1 polymer ?
#
loop_
_entity_poly.entity_id
_entity_poly.type
_entity_poly.pdbx_seq_one_letter_code
_entity_poly.pdbx_strand_id
1 'polypeptide(L)' 'MIAEGVESIEQEKALMENDCNHFQGFLYSKPKPLNMLFSN' A
#
# COMPACT_ATOMS: atom_id res chain seq x y z
N MET A 1 7.56 -10.31 3.79
CA MET A 1 7.31 -9.12 4.62
C MET A 1 6.30 -8.24 3.91
N ILE A 2 5.38 -7.60 4.63
CA ILE A 2 4.47 -6.59 4.07
C ILE A 2 4.77 -5.29 4.81
N ALA A 3 4.95 -4.20 4.08
CA ALA A 3 5.05 -2.87 4.68
C ALA A 3 3.67 -2.20 4.66
N GLU A 4 3.20 -1.83 5.84
CA GLU A 4 1.91 -1.16 6.04
C GLU A 4 2.12 0.35 6.23
N GLY A 5 1.10 1.15 5.91
CA GLY A 5 1.16 2.61 6.04
C GLY A 5 1.99 3.31 4.96
N VAL A 6 2.10 2.76 3.75
CA VAL A 6 2.75 3.44 2.61
C VAL A 6 1.86 4.58 2.09
N GLU A 7 2.34 5.81 2.17
CA GLU A 7 1.60 7.03 1.82
C GLU A 7 2.24 7.80 0.67
N SER A 8 3.51 7.54 0.34
CA SER A 8 4.23 8.21 -0.76
C SER A 8 5.06 7.27 -1.62
N ILE A 9 5.33 7.71 -2.86
CA ILE A 9 6.14 6.97 -3.84
C ILE A 9 7.59 6.81 -3.33
N GLU A 10 8.11 7.78 -2.58
CA GLU A 10 9.45 7.73 -1.99
C GLU A 10 9.57 6.61 -0.95
N GLN A 11 8.52 6.39 -0.14
CA GLN A 11 8.46 5.29 0.81
C GLN A 11 8.43 3.94 0.10
N GLU A 12 7.60 3.79 -0.94
CA GLU A 12 7.56 2.58 -1.78
C GLU A 12 8.96 2.25 -2.33
N LYS A 13 9.65 3.24 -2.91
CA LYS A 13 11.00 3.04 -3.48
C LYS A 13 12.00 2.58 -2.43
N ALA A 14 12.04 3.23 -1.26
CA ALA A 14 12.94 2.84 -0.18
C ALA A 14 12.65 1.40 0.31
N LEU A 15 11.38 0.98 0.34
CA LEU A 15 11.00 -0.37 0.73
C LEU A 15 11.40 -1.41 -0.33
N MET A 16 11.25 -1.08 -1.62
CA MET A 16 11.72 -1.94 -2.71
C MET A 16 13.24 -2.14 -2.70
N GLU A 17 14.01 -1.10 -2.36
CA GLU A 17 15.47 -1.17 -2.19
C GLU A 17 15.89 -2.09 -1.03
N ASN A 18 14.97 -2.38 -0.10
CA ASN A 18 15.17 -3.29 1.03
C ASN A 18 14.48 -4.66 0.83
N ASP A 19 14.24 -5.06 -0.42
CA ASP A 19 13.59 -6.32 -0.80
C ASP A 19 12.18 -6.53 -0.18
N CYS A 20 11.48 -5.43 0.11
CA CYS A 20 10.06 -5.46 0.47
C CYS A 20 9.23 -5.17 -0.78
N ASN A 21 8.47 -6.16 -1.27
CA ASN A 21 7.68 -6.05 -2.51
C ASN A 21 6.15 -6.13 -2.28
N HIS A 22 5.70 -6.09 -1.03
CA HIS A 22 4.29 -6.12 -0.68
C HIS A 22 3.95 -4.93 0.20
N PHE A 23 2.92 -4.18 -0.19
CA PHE A 23 2.58 -2.90 0.41
C PHE A 23 1.10 -2.80 0.72
N GLN A 24 0.79 -2.11 1.81
CA GLN A 24 -0.53 -1.59 2.11
C GLN A 24 -0.37 -0.15 2.55
N GLY A 25 -1.25 0.74 2.11
CA GLY A 25 -1.25 2.10 2.61
C GLY A 25 -2.08 3.05 1.79
N PHE A 26 -2.17 4.29 2.29
CA PHE A 26 -3.01 5.31 1.70
C PHE A 26 -2.60 5.70 0.27
N LEU A 27 -1.33 5.48 -0.10
CA LEU A 27 -0.83 5.63 -1.46
C LEU A 27 -1.68 4.85 -2.47
N TYR A 28 -2.17 3.67 -2.10
CA TYR A 28 -2.98 2.81 -2.97
C TYR A 28 -4.47 2.92 -2.63
N SER A 29 -4.84 2.76 -1.36
CA SER A 29 -6.24 2.82 -0.92
C SER A 29 -6.34 3.00 0.59
N LYS A 30 -7.27 3.84 1.03
CA LYS A 30 -7.78 3.75 2.42
C LYS A 30 -8.48 2.40 2.63
N PRO A 31 -8.64 1.92 3.88
CA PRO A 31 -9.62 0.90 4.20
C PRO A 31 -10.99 1.31 3.67
N LYS A 32 -11.63 0.42 2.91
CA LYS A 32 -12.96 0.62 2.35
C LYS A 32 -13.93 -0.37 2.99
N PRO A 33 -15.21 0.01 3.16
CA PRO A 33 -16.27 -0.95 3.43
C PRO A 33 -16.34 -2.07 2.38
N LEU A 34 -16.82 -3.25 2.75
CA LEU A 34 -16.86 -4.43 1.89
C LEU A 34 -17.59 -4.19 0.55
N ASN A 35 -18.70 -3.44 0.59
CA ASN A 35 -19.47 -3.11 -0.61
C ASN A 35 -18.74 -2.14 -1.56
N MET A 36 -17.70 -1.46 -1.09
CA MET A 36 -16.87 -0.53 -1.88
C MET A 36 -15.54 -1.14 -2.32
N LEU A 37 -15.21 -2.36 -1.85
CA LEU A 37 -13.98 -3.07 -2.21
C LEU A 37 -14.01 -3.65 -3.63
N PHE A 38 -15.20 -3.94 -4.16
CA PHE A 38 -15.39 -4.57 -5.47
C PHE A 38 -16.02 -3.63 -6.52
N SER A 39 -16.11 -2.34 -6.21
CA SER A 39 -16.66 -1.34 -7.13
C SER A 39 -15.57 -0.88 -8.09
N ASN A 40 -15.72 -1.21 -9.38
CA ASN A 40 -14.88 -0.72 -10.48
C ASN A 40 -15.04 0.79 -10.67
#